data_AF-A0A2P6QI73-F1
#
_entry.id   AF-A0A2P6QI73-F1
#
_cell.length_a   1.000
_cell.length_b   1.000
_cell.length_c   1.000
_cell.angle_alpha   90.00
_cell.angle_beta   90.00
_cell.angle_gamma   90.00
#
_symmetry.space_group_name_H-M   'P 1'
#
loop_
_entity.id
_entity.type
_entity.pdbx_description
1 polymer ?
#
loop_
_entity_poly.entity_id
_entity_poly.type
_entity_poly.pdbx_seq_one_letter_code
_entity_poly.pdbx_strand_id
1 'polypeptide(L)'
;MYRQTNLGSYFAMSSSSKAFQWLSLVAIIWLQSINGTNTTFPAYSSQLKNTLSLSQLQINNLVFASDAGKLFGWFSGIAAIYLPLWLVLIIGSLLGLIGYGVQFLFVTNQISSPAYWQIFLLTMVAGNSVCWINTVCYVVSIRNFPLLQQVAVGLTTSYQGLSAKIYTDIVSAAFSSSPHKRAQAYLLLNSLLPLLVCAVVAPLVRNIDVGTGEPRNMAAGFNLMFVMTIATGIYAVIASLGSMIGLDRMIGTGVFLLIPLVIPIVVKIREKLSRKWSLDRENRVYNVSIDDQNGLESIESGVVKQEEEEEHSTVQVHDEVGEVQVHHGIGVREEIGVKLMVQRIDFWLHFLVYFFSATIGLVFLNTLGQIAESRGSSKTSSLVSLSSSSGFFGRLMPSLLDYFFSSKYMISRPAFLMALAAPMAGVFFVASQPS
;
A
#
# COMPACT_ATOMS: atom_id res chain seq x y z
N MET A 1 -1.99 17.71 -21.57
CA MET A 1 -3.27 18.44 -21.70
C MET A 1 -4.38 17.44 -21.98
N TYR A 2 -5.07 16.94 -20.95
CA TYR A 2 -6.33 16.19 -21.10
C TYR A 2 -7.27 16.64 -19.99
N ARG A 3 -8.33 17.32 -20.42
CA ARG A 3 -9.35 17.98 -19.59
C ARG A 3 -10.33 16.92 -19.13
N GLN A 4 -10.22 16.51 -17.86
CA GLN A 4 -11.24 15.66 -17.24
C GLN A 4 -12.52 16.49 -17.12
N THR A 5 -13.56 16.08 -17.83
CA THR A 5 -14.84 16.78 -17.91
C THR A 5 -15.53 16.80 -16.55
N ASN A 6 -15.83 18.02 -16.09
CA ASN A 6 -16.59 18.33 -14.89
C ASN A 6 -18.01 17.76 -14.98
N LEU A 7 -18.24 16.59 -14.38
CA LEU A 7 -19.59 16.12 -14.02
C LEU A 7 -19.72 15.68 -12.55
N GLY A 8 -18.74 16.02 -11.71
CA GLY A 8 -18.72 15.72 -10.27
C GLY A 8 -18.94 16.91 -9.35
N SER A 9 -19.40 18.06 -9.87
CA SER A 9 -19.44 19.34 -9.14
C SER A 9 -20.54 19.46 -8.08
N TYR A 10 -21.40 18.46 -7.87
CA TYR A 10 -22.46 18.50 -6.85
C TYR A 10 -22.07 17.89 -5.49
N PHE A 11 -20.83 17.39 -5.31
CA PHE A 11 -20.32 16.90 -4.03
C PHE A 11 -18.96 17.49 -3.63
N ALA A 12 -18.60 18.65 -4.17
CA ALA A 12 -17.43 19.42 -3.76
C ALA A 12 -17.71 20.16 -2.45
N MET A 13 -17.82 19.40 -1.35
CA MET A 13 -17.75 19.99 -0.02
C MET A 13 -16.30 20.47 0.18
N SER A 14 -16.12 21.78 0.08
CA SER A 14 -14.88 22.51 0.38
C SER A 14 -14.27 22.03 1.70
N SER A 15 -13.16 21.31 1.62
CA SER A 15 -12.20 21.18 2.71
C SER A 15 -10.87 20.62 2.18
N SER A 16 -10.12 21.46 1.45
CA SER A 16 -8.67 21.22 1.26
C SER A 16 -7.98 21.40 2.61
N SER A 17 -7.90 20.29 3.38
CA SER A 17 -7.31 20.25 4.70
C SER A 17 -6.29 19.12 4.72
N LYS A 18 -5.11 19.39 5.30
CA LYS A 18 -4.03 18.41 5.44
C LYS A 18 -4.53 17.19 6.23
N ALA A 19 -5.53 17.37 7.10
CA ALA A 19 -6.16 16.26 7.81
C ALA A 19 -6.79 15.23 6.86
N PHE A 20 -7.44 15.65 5.77
CA PHE A 20 -8.01 14.72 4.78
C PHE A 20 -6.92 14.00 3.98
N GLN A 21 -5.79 14.67 3.70
CA GLN A 21 -4.63 14.07 3.02
C GLN A 21 -4.05 12.91 3.85
N TRP A 22 -3.85 13.12 5.16
CA TRP A 22 -3.43 12.08 6.09
C TRP A 22 -4.50 11.00 6.30
N LEU A 23 -5.77 11.37 6.36
CA LEU A 23 -6.87 10.42 6.46
C LEU A 23 -6.92 9.49 5.24
N SER A 24 -6.65 10.03 4.05
CA SER A 24 -6.54 9.25 2.81
C SER A 24 -5.36 8.26 2.89
N LEU A 25 -4.21 8.66 3.45
CA LEU A 25 -3.08 7.74 3.67
C LEU A 25 -3.46 6.59 4.63
N VAL A 26 -4.19 6.88 5.71
CA VAL A 26 -4.70 5.87 6.65
C VAL A 26 -5.69 4.92 5.96
N ALA A 27 -6.57 5.44 5.11
CA ALA A 27 -7.47 4.63 4.31
C ALA A 27 -6.71 3.67 3.38
N ILE A 28 -5.61 4.12 2.76
CA ILE A 28 -4.72 3.28 1.95
C ILE A 28 -4.01 2.22 2.79
N ILE A 29 -3.60 2.54 4.03
CA ILE A 29 -3.02 1.56 4.96
C ILE A 29 -4.02 0.44 5.24
N TRP A 30 -5.29 0.77 5.49
CA TRP A 30 -6.33 -0.24 5.72
C TRP A 30 -6.56 -1.09 4.47
N LEU A 31 -6.63 -0.48 3.28
CA LEU A 31 -6.73 -1.22 2.02
C LEU A 31 -5.53 -2.16 1.82
N GLN A 32 -4.31 -1.68 2.02
CA GLN A 32 -3.11 -2.52 1.85
C GLN A 32 -3.09 -3.67 2.86
N SER A 33 -3.49 -3.42 4.11
CA SER A 33 -3.54 -4.41 5.20
C SER A 33 -4.41 -5.63 4.92
N ILE A 34 -5.41 -5.50 4.05
CA ILE A 34 -6.37 -6.57 3.73
C ILE A 34 -6.27 -7.07 2.28
N ASN A 35 -5.49 -6.40 1.43
CA ASN A 35 -5.35 -6.71 0.01
C ASN A 35 -4.33 -7.85 -0.28
N GLY A 36 -3.54 -8.30 0.70
CA GLY A 36 -2.60 -9.41 0.53
C GLY A 36 -3.25 -10.80 0.61
N THR A 37 -4.40 -11.01 -0.03
CA THR A 37 -5.19 -12.26 0.07
C THR A 37 -4.40 -13.49 -0.37
N ASN A 38 -3.55 -13.37 -1.39
CA ASN A 38 -2.68 -14.45 -1.86
C ASN A 38 -1.69 -14.94 -0.79
N THR A 39 -1.28 -14.09 0.15
CA THR A 39 -0.37 -14.47 1.25
C THR A 39 -1.05 -15.34 2.32
N THR A 40 -2.38 -15.41 2.31
CA THR A 40 -3.17 -16.26 3.22
C THR A 40 -3.24 -17.71 2.75
N PHE A 41 -2.93 -17.99 1.47
CA PHE A 41 -3.09 -19.31 0.84
C PHE A 41 -2.42 -20.45 1.63
N PRO A 42 -1.18 -20.31 2.15
CA PRO A 42 -0.53 -21.36 2.93
C PRO A 42 -1.28 -21.77 4.22
N ALA A 43 -2.18 -20.92 4.73
CA ALA A 43 -2.94 -21.20 5.95
C ALA A 43 -4.13 -22.15 5.73
N TYR A 44 -4.61 -22.31 4.50
CA TYR A 44 -5.77 -23.16 4.17
C TYR A 44 -5.57 -24.11 2.98
N SER A 45 -4.44 -24.01 2.26
CA SER A 45 -4.17 -24.80 1.06
C SER A 45 -4.21 -26.32 1.30
N SER A 46 -3.70 -26.81 2.43
CA SER A 46 -3.74 -28.25 2.77
C SER A 46 -5.17 -28.77 2.97
N GLN A 47 -6.05 -27.97 3.56
CA GLN A 47 -7.46 -28.32 3.73
C GLN A 47 -8.21 -28.25 2.40
N LEU A 48 -7.89 -27.27 1.57
CA LEU A 48 -8.44 -27.13 0.22
C LEU A 48 -8.06 -28.33 -0.66
N LYS A 49 -6.80 -28.78 -0.58
CA LYS A 49 -6.29 -29.98 -1.26
C LYS A 49 -7.12 -31.21 -0.91
N ASN A 50 -7.36 -31.45 0.38
CA ASN A 50 -8.08 -32.62 0.84
C ASN A 50 -9.59 -32.55 0.51
N THR A 51 -10.20 -31.36 0.61
CA THR A 51 -11.64 -31.19 0.35
C THR A 51 -11.98 -31.34 -1.12
N LEU A 52 -11.11 -30.86 -2.01
CA LEU A 52 -11.31 -30.89 -3.46
C LEU A 52 -10.58 -32.06 -4.15
N SER A 53 -9.97 -32.97 -3.38
CA SER A 53 -9.19 -34.10 -3.88
C SER A 53 -8.13 -33.71 -4.92
N LEU A 54 -7.43 -32.59 -4.70
CA LEU A 54 -6.45 -32.05 -5.62
C LEU A 54 -5.06 -32.65 -5.41
N SER A 55 -4.30 -32.77 -6.49
CA SER A 55 -2.88 -33.13 -6.43
C SER A 55 -2.02 -31.96 -5.95
N GLN A 56 -0.80 -32.25 -5.51
CA GLN A 56 0.15 -31.21 -5.11
C GLN A 56 0.49 -30.26 -6.27
N LEU A 57 0.60 -30.80 -7.48
CA LEU A 57 0.83 -30.02 -8.69
C LEU A 57 -0.32 -29.07 -8.97
N GLN A 58 -1.57 -29.52 -8.80
CA GLN A 58 -2.75 -28.68 -8.96
C GLN A 58 -2.79 -27.52 -7.94
N ILE A 59 -2.48 -27.78 -6.67
CA ILE A 59 -2.40 -26.74 -5.64
C ILE A 59 -1.32 -25.70 -5.96
N ASN A 60 -0.13 -26.15 -6.38
CA ASN A 60 0.95 -25.24 -6.79
C ASN A 60 0.56 -24.41 -8.02
N ASN A 61 -0.19 -24.99 -8.95
CA ASN A 61 -0.72 -24.29 -10.11
C ASN A 61 -1.79 -23.26 -9.75
N LEU A 62 -2.54 -23.42 -8.65
CA LEU A 62 -3.47 -22.39 -8.17
C LEU A 62 -2.72 -21.15 -7.66
N VAL A 63 -1.60 -21.34 -6.96
CA VAL A 63 -0.72 -20.24 -6.57
C VAL A 63 -0.22 -19.49 -7.81
N PHE A 64 0.26 -20.23 -8.81
CA PHE A 64 0.64 -19.66 -10.10
C PHE A 64 -0.53 -18.92 -10.77
N ALA A 65 -1.75 -19.47 -10.74
CA ALA A 65 -2.94 -18.84 -11.29
C ALA A 65 -3.19 -17.46 -10.64
N SER A 66 -3.06 -17.37 -9.31
CA SER A 66 -3.21 -16.09 -8.60
C SER A 66 -2.18 -15.06 -9.08
N ASP A 67 -0.93 -15.46 -9.30
CA ASP A 67 0.11 -14.55 -9.79
C ASP A 67 -0.07 -14.23 -11.28
N ALA A 68 -0.54 -15.18 -12.10
CA ALA A 68 -0.89 -14.96 -13.49
C ALA A 68 -2.03 -13.93 -13.63
N GLY A 69 -3.00 -13.94 -12.71
CA GLY A 69 -4.04 -12.92 -12.63
C GLY A 69 -3.49 -11.50 -12.50
N LYS A 70 -2.35 -11.33 -11.83
CA LYS A 70 -1.71 -10.02 -11.66
C LYS A 70 -1.04 -9.50 -12.93
N LEU A 71 -0.71 -10.37 -13.89
CA LEU A 71 -0.19 -9.96 -15.20
C LEU A 71 -1.21 -9.10 -15.96
N PHE A 72 -2.50 -9.31 -15.70
CA PHE A 72 -3.59 -8.51 -16.24
C PHE A 72 -3.84 -7.21 -15.44
N GLY A 73 -2.93 -6.80 -14.57
CA GLY A 73 -3.05 -5.57 -13.78
C GLY A 73 -2.94 -4.28 -14.60
N TRP A 74 -2.49 -4.33 -15.85
CA TRP A 74 -2.49 -3.16 -16.73
C TRP A 74 -3.91 -2.65 -17.04
N PHE A 75 -4.92 -3.53 -17.00
CA PHE A 75 -6.33 -3.14 -17.13
C PHE A 75 -6.76 -2.17 -16.03
N SER A 76 -6.36 -2.39 -14.78
CA SER A 76 -6.70 -1.48 -13.69
C SER A 76 -5.99 -0.13 -13.83
N GLY A 77 -4.77 -0.12 -14.38
CA GLY A 77 -4.06 1.11 -14.74
C GLY A 77 -4.81 1.95 -15.78
N ILE A 78 -5.27 1.32 -16.86
CA ILE A 78 -6.11 1.99 -17.88
C ILE A 78 -7.42 2.46 -17.26
N ALA A 79 -8.09 1.61 -16.46
CA ALA A 79 -9.33 1.96 -15.78
C ALA A 79 -9.15 3.19 -14.87
N ALA A 80 -8.02 3.32 -14.17
CA ALA A 80 -7.74 4.47 -13.31
C ALA A 80 -7.50 5.80 -14.06
N ILE A 81 -7.26 5.75 -15.38
CA ILE A 81 -7.17 6.94 -16.24
C ILE A 81 -8.58 7.41 -16.62
N TYR A 82 -9.47 6.48 -16.99
CA TYR A 82 -10.79 6.82 -17.55
C TYR A 82 -11.93 6.83 -16.52
N LEU A 83 -11.80 6.09 -15.42
CA LEU A 83 -12.83 5.93 -14.40
C LEU A 83 -12.44 6.66 -13.11
N PRO A 84 -13.41 7.11 -12.30
CA PRO A 84 -13.13 7.64 -10.99
C PRO A 84 -12.60 6.54 -10.06
N LEU A 85 -11.65 6.88 -9.18
CA LEU A 85 -10.92 5.90 -8.36
C LEU A 85 -11.80 5.04 -7.45
N TRP A 86 -12.92 5.58 -6.95
CA TRP A 86 -13.88 4.82 -6.15
C TRP A 86 -14.53 3.69 -6.96
N LEU A 87 -14.79 3.88 -8.25
CA LEU A 87 -15.35 2.86 -9.13
C LEU A 87 -14.33 1.78 -9.45
N VAL A 88 -13.07 2.16 -9.69
CA VAL A 88 -11.95 1.22 -9.86
C VAL A 88 -11.79 0.35 -8.61
N LEU A 89 -11.91 0.94 -7.42
CA LEU A 89 -11.86 0.23 -6.15
C LEU A 89 -13.00 -0.78 -6.01
N ILE A 90 -14.23 -0.39 -6.36
CA ILE A 90 -15.40 -1.28 -6.35
C ILE A 90 -15.20 -2.44 -7.32
N ILE A 91 -14.78 -2.19 -8.56
CA ILE A 91 -14.52 -3.25 -9.54
C ILE A 91 -13.51 -4.25 -8.99
N GLY A 92 -12.40 -3.76 -8.43
CA GLY A 92 -11.41 -4.61 -7.77
C GLY A 92 -12.01 -5.47 -6.66
N SER A 93 -12.79 -4.86 -5.76
CA SER A 93 -13.43 -5.60 -4.67
C SER A 93 -14.46 -6.63 -5.14
N LEU A 94 -15.20 -6.36 -6.22
CA LEU A 94 -16.16 -7.29 -6.81
C LEU A 94 -15.45 -8.48 -7.47
N LEU A 95 -14.33 -8.25 -8.15
CA LEU A 95 -13.49 -9.34 -8.68
C LEU A 95 -13.01 -10.24 -7.54
N GLY A 96 -12.56 -9.67 -6.41
CA GLY A 96 -12.15 -10.43 -5.24
C GLY A 96 -13.31 -11.21 -4.60
N LEU A 97 -14.47 -10.56 -4.48
CA LEU A 97 -15.71 -11.17 -4.00
C LEU A 97 -16.08 -12.38 -4.84
N ILE A 98 -16.10 -12.25 -6.17
CA ILE A 98 -16.43 -13.34 -7.10
C ILE A 98 -15.37 -14.44 -7.03
N GLY A 99 -14.08 -14.08 -7.11
CA GLY A 99 -12.97 -15.02 -7.13
C GLY A 99 -12.94 -15.93 -5.89
N TYR A 100 -13.00 -15.37 -4.69
CA TYR A 100 -12.98 -16.14 -3.44
C TYR A 100 -14.36 -16.61 -2.98
N GLY A 101 -15.43 -15.84 -3.24
CA GLY A 101 -16.78 -16.16 -2.80
C GLY A 101 -17.35 -17.38 -3.52
N VAL A 102 -17.12 -17.50 -4.83
CA VAL A 102 -17.52 -18.70 -5.58
C VAL A 102 -16.71 -19.92 -5.13
N GLN A 103 -15.40 -19.76 -4.84
CA GLN A 103 -14.59 -20.84 -4.25
C GLN A 103 -15.13 -21.28 -2.88
N PHE A 104 -15.55 -20.34 -2.04
CA PHE A 104 -16.19 -20.64 -0.76
C PHE A 104 -17.48 -21.46 -0.93
N LEU A 105 -18.32 -21.13 -1.91
CA LEU A 105 -19.56 -21.88 -2.19
C LEU A 105 -19.27 -23.33 -2.64
N PHE A 106 -18.19 -23.56 -3.39
CA PHE A 106 -17.76 -24.92 -3.73
C PHE A 106 -17.26 -25.69 -2.50
N VAL A 107 -16.43 -25.08 -1.66
CA VAL A 107 -15.89 -25.72 -0.45
C VAL A 107 -16.97 -26.01 0.59
N THR A 108 -18.08 -25.26 0.58
CA THR A 108 -19.25 -25.51 1.44
C THR A 108 -20.28 -26.46 0.83
N ASN A 109 -19.99 -27.08 -0.33
CA ASN A 109 -20.87 -27.98 -1.07
C ASN A 109 -22.25 -27.37 -1.41
N GLN A 110 -22.34 -26.04 -1.53
CA GLN A 110 -23.56 -25.35 -1.95
C GLN A 110 -23.76 -25.40 -3.47
N ILE A 111 -22.68 -25.61 -4.23
CA ILE A 111 -22.67 -25.75 -5.68
C ILE A 111 -21.97 -27.07 -6.03
N SER A 112 -22.42 -27.75 -7.09
CA SER A 112 -21.83 -28.99 -7.61
C SER A 112 -20.31 -28.91 -7.80
N SER A 113 -19.64 -30.06 -7.65
CA SER A 113 -18.18 -30.19 -7.71
C SER A 113 -17.56 -29.45 -8.90
N PRO A 114 -16.74 -28.41 -8.67
CA PRO A 114 -16.17 -27.61 -9.74
C PRO A 114 -15.13 -28.39 -10.53
N ALA A 115 -15.08 -28.15 -11.84
CA ALA A 115 -13.95 -28.56 -12.64
C ALA A 115 -12.70 -27.77 -12.21
N TYR A 116 -11.52 -28.40 -12.21
CA TYR A 116 -10.27 -27.76 -11.80
C TYR A 116 -10.00 -26.43 -12.54
N TRP A 117 -10.31 -26.35 -13.84
CA TRP A 117 -10.16 -25.14 -14.64
C TRP A 117 -10.99 -23.96 -14.10
N GLN A 118 -12.18 -24.22 -13.53
CA GLN A 118 -13.00 -23.17 -12.93
C GLN A 118 -12.33 -22.59 -11.68
N ILE A 119 -11.76 -23.45 -10.83
CA ILE A 119 -11.01 -23.02 -9.63
C ILE A 119 -9.76 -22.24 -10.04
N PHE A 120 -9.08 -22.70 -11.09
CA PHE A 120 -7.92 -22.00 -11.66
C PHE A 120 -8.29 -20.59 -12.12
N LEU A 121 -9.34 -20.44 -12.94
CA LEU A 121 -9.82 -19.13 -13.40
C LEU A 121 -10.30 -18.25 -12.24
N LEU A 122 -11.04 -18.78 -11.28
CA LEU A 122 -11.48 -18.03 -10.09
C LEU A 122 -10.28 -17.52 -9.28
N THR A 123 -9.22 -18.32 -9.21
CA THR A 123 -7.98 -17.94 -8.52
C THR A 123 -7.21 -16.88 -9.31
N MET A 124 -7.22 -16.92 -10.65
CA MET A 124 -6.71 -15.82 -11.48
C MET A 124 -7.51 -14.52 -11.26
N VAL A 125 -8.84 -14.59 -11.21
CA VAL A 125 -9.71 -13.44 -10.95
C VAL A 125 -9.43 -12.84 -9.56
N ALA A 126 -9.31 -13.68 -8.54
CA ALA A 126 -8.90 -13.28 -7.19
C ALA A 126 -7.48 -12.70 -7.13
N GLY A 127 -6.57 -13.15 -7.99
CA GLY A 127 -5.26 -12.55 -8.16
C GLY A 127 -5.33 -11.16 -8.80
N ASN A 128 -6.18 -11.00 -9.81
CA ASN A 128 -6.36 -9.74 -10.52
C ASN A 128 -6.97 -8.66 -9.62
N SER A 129 -7.91 -9.00 -8.75
CA SER A 129 -8.52 -8.03 -7.81
C SER A 129 -7.50 -7.28 -6.97
N VAL A 130 -6.40 -7.96 -6.58
CA VAL A 130 -5.31 -7.35 -5.83
C VAL A 130 -4.68 -6.18 -6.59
N CYS A 131 -4.52 -6.31 -7.91
CA CYS A 131 -3.98 -5.26 -8.77
C CYS A 131 -4.88 -4.04 -8.83
N TRP A 132 -6.20 -4.22 -8.92
CA TRP A 132 -7.16 -3.12 -8.96
C TRP A 132 -7.10 -2.27 -7.69
N ILE A 133 -7.13 -2.91 -6.53
CA ILE A 133 -7.03 -2.21 -5.24
C ILE A 133 -5.66 -1.54 -5.11
N ASN A 134 -4.58 -2.21 -5.51
CA ASN A 134 -3.23 -1.64 -5.48
C ASN A 134 -3.08 -0.42 -6.40
N THR A 135 -3.65 -0.44 -7.61
CA THR A 135 -3.62 0.71 -8.52
C THR A 135 -4.22 1.93 -7.85
N VAL A 136 -5.39 1.79 -7.24
CA VAL A 136 -6.05 2.88 -6.52
C VAL A 136 -5.16 3.40 -5.38
N CYS A 137 -4.61 2.49 -4.56
CA CYS A 137 -3.69 2.84 -3.48
C CYS A 137 -2.48 3.63 -3.97
N TYR A 138 -1.85 3.22 -5.07
CA TYR A 138 -0.67 3.88 -5.61
C TYR A 138 -0.99 5.24 -6.20
N VAL A 139 -2.07 5.34 -6.98
CA VAL A 139 -2.49 6.59 -7.60
C VAL A 139 -2.79 7.64 -6.52
N VAL A 140 -3.50 7.28 -5.45
CA VAL A 140 -3.81 8.21 -4.36
C VAL A 140 -2.56 8.57 -3.57
N SER A 141 -1.69 7.61 -3.20
CA SER A 141 -0.45 7.91 -2.48
C SER A 141 0.47 8.85 -3.26
N ILE A 142 0.63 8.61 -4.57
CA ILE A 142 1.50 9.42 -5.44
C ILE A 142 0.93 10.84 -5.59
N ARG A 143 -0.38 10.96 -5.86
CA ARG A 143 -1.02 12.26 -6.09
C ARG A 143 -1.14 13.09 -4.82
N ASN A 144 -1.44 12.45 -3.69
CA ASN A 144 -1.59 13.15 -2.42
C ASN A 144 -0.24 13.49 -1.79
N PHE A 145 0.86 12.79 -2.07
CA PHE A 145 2.18 13.06 -1.49
C PHE A 145 3.28 13.19 -2.56
N PRO A 146 3.23 14.22 -3.44
CA PRO A 146 4.14 14.32 -4.59
C PRO A 146 5.62 14.40 -4.19
N LEU A 147 5.95 15.07 -3.08
CA LEU A 147 7.34 15.22 -2.60
C LEU A 147 7.88 13.95 -1.92
N LEU A 148 7.01 13.12 -1.35
CA LEU A 148 7.36 11.93 -0.56
C LEU A 148 6.66 10.68 -1.12
N GLN A 149 6.43 10.64 -2.43
CA GLN A 149 5.63 9.59 -3.07
C GLN A 149 6.20 8.19 -2.86
N GLN A 150 7.53 8.05 -2.92
CA GLN A 150 8.20 6.75 -2.72
C GLN A 150 8.05 6.27 -1.27
N VAL A 151 8.15 7.20 -0.32
CA VAL A 151 8.02 6.96 1.11
C VAL A 151 6.58 6.59 1.45
N ALA A 152 5.59 7.33 0.95
CA ALA A 152 4.18 7.03 1.14
C ALA A 152 3.78 5.66 0.54
N VAL A 153 4.20 5.38 -0.70
CA VAL A 153 3.94 4.08 -1.35
C VAL A 153 4.64 2.95 -0.60
N GLY A 154 5.92 3.11 -0.22
CA GLY A 154 6.67 2.07 0.51
C GLY A 154 6.10 1.80 1.90
N LEU A 155 5.74 2.85 2.65
CA LEU A 155 5.15 2.72 3.97
C LEU A 155 3.80 2.02 3.88
N THR A 156 2.91 2.44 2.97
CA THR A 156 1.58 1.82 2.85
C THR A 156 1.64 0.38 2.32
N THR A 157 2.50 0.09 1.35
CA THR A 157 2.70 -1.28 0.82
C THR A 157 3.30 -2.23 1.86
N SER A 158 4.04 -1.72 2.85
CA SER A 158 4.54 -2.55 3.95
C SER A 158 3.40 -3.27 4.67
N TYR A 159 2.26 -2.60 4.90
CA TYR A 159 1.07 -3.16 5.54
C TYR A 159 0.46 -4.32 4.76
N GLN A 160 0.65 -4.39 3.44
CA GLN A 160 0.28 -5.59 2.68
C GLN A 160 0.99 -6.84 3.19
N GLY A 161 2.18 -6.68 3.77
CA GLY A 161 2.93 -7.75 4.43
C GLY A 161 2.20 -8.33 5.64
N LEU A 162 1.41 -7.53 6.37
CA LEU A 162 0.64 -7.95 7.54
C LEU A 162 -0.68 -8.66 7.22
N SER A 163 -1.04 -8.79 5.93
CA SER A 163 -2.32 -9.38 5.54
C SER A 163 -2.51 -10.77 6.15
N ALA A 164 -1.63 -11.74 5.86
CA ALA A 164 -1.82 -13.11 6.36
C ALA A 164 -1.94 -13.19 7.89
N LYS A 165 -1.22 -12.32 8.60
CA LYS A 165 -1.34 -12.17 10.05
C LYS A 165 -2.73 -11.68 10.48
N ILE A 166 -3.23 -10.60 9.89
CA ILE A 166 -4.55 -10.03 10.21
C ILE A 166 -5.66 -11.07 9.97
N TYR A 167 -5.63 -11.75 8.82
CA TYR A 167 -6.59 -12.83 8.53
C TYR A 167 -6.48 -13.98 9.54
N THR A 168 -5.25 -14.35 9.94
CA THR A 168 -5.02 -15.41 10.93
C THR A 168 -5.55 -15.05 12.30
N ASP A 169 -5.35 -13.82 12.76
CA ASP A 169 -5.86 -13.37 14.05
C ASP A 169 -7.39 -13.41 14.09
N ILE A 170 -8.06 -12.89 13.05
CA ILE A 170 -9.53 -12.93 12.93
C ILE A 170 -10.04 -14.38 12.92
N VAL A 171 -9.47 -15.24 12.07
CA VAL A 171 -9.89 -16.65 11.97
C VAL A 171 -9.63 -17.39 13.28
N SER A 172 -8.52 -17.12 13.96
CA SER A 172 -8.20 -17.76 15.25
C SER A 172 -9.13 -17.33 16.38
N ALA A 173 -9.62 -16.08 16.34
CA ALA A 173 -10.54 -15.55 17.32
C ALA A 173 -11.98 -16.05 17.10
N ALA A 174 -12.43 -16.08 15.83
CA ALA A 174 -13.82 -16.37 15.49
C ALA A 174 -14.12 -17.85 15.18
N PHE A 175 -13.12 -18.63 14.73
CA PHE A 175 -13.33 -19.98 14.17
C PHE A 175 -12.30 -21.02 14.68
N SER A 176 -12.17 -21.17 16.00
CA SER A 176 -11.16 -22.02 16.65
C SER A 176 -11.46 -23.53 16.62
N SER A 177 -12.67 -23.95 16.26
CA SER A 177 -13.18 -25.29 16.62
C SER A 177 -12.86 -26.41 15.63
N SER A 178 -12.60 -26.13 14.33
CA SER A 178 -12.20 -27.19 13.37
C SER A 178 -11.38 -26.70 12.16
N PRO A 179 -10.41 -27.50 11.65
CA PRO A 179 -9.58 -27.14 10.49
C PRO A 179 -10.39 -26.84 9.21
N HIS A 180 -11.46 -27.60 8.97
CA HIS A 180 -12.33 -27.40 7.81
C HIS A 180 -13.10 -26.07 7.89
N LYS A 181 -13.65 -25.72 9.06
CA LYS A 181 -14.30 -24.42 9.29
C LYS A 181 -13.33 -23.26 9.15
N ARG A 182 -12.05 -23.46 9.49
CA ARG A 182 -11.00 -22.44 9.32
C ARG A 182 -10.73 -22.15 7.84
N ALA A 183 -10.64 -23.17 6.99
CA ALA A 183 -10.44 -22.99 5.56
C ALA A 183 -11.62 -22.23 4.91
N GLN A 184 -12.85 -22.60 5.28
CA GLN A 184 -14.06 -21.88 4.88
C GLN A 184 -14.02 -20.43 5.36
N ALA A 185 -13.62 -20.18 6.60
CA ALA A 185 -13.50 -18.83 7.15
C ALA A 185 -12.44 -17.99 6.41
N TYR A 186 -11.29 -18.56 6.04
CA TYR A 186 -10.28 -17.86 5.25
C TYR A 186 -10.82 -17.44 3.87
N LEU A 187 -11.50 -18.34 3.15
CA LEU A 187 -12.09 -18.02 1.85
C LEU A 187 -13.19 -16.96 1.96
N LEU A 188 -14.06 -17.09 2.96
CA LEU A 188 -15.13 -16.12 3.22
C LEU A 188 -14.55 -14.75 3.57
N LEU A 189 -13.53 -14.70 4.42
CA LEU A 189 -12.89 -13.45 4.83
C LEU A 189 -12.16 -12.80 3.64
N ASN A 190 -11.45 -13.58 2.82
CA ASN A 190 -10.80 -13.08 1.60
C ASN A 190 -11.80 -12.52 0.58
N SER A 191 -13.05 -12.97 0.61
CA SER A 191 -14.14 -12.47 -0.24
C SER A 191 -14.79 -11.20 0.33
N LEU A 192 -15.21 -11.24 1.59
CA LEU A 192 -16.03 -10.17 2.20
C LEU A 192 -15.21 -9.03 2.82
N LEU A 193 -14.06 -9.30 3.44
CA LEU A 193 -13.30 -8.27 4.14
C LEU A 193 -12.78 -7.18 3.18
N PRO A 194 -12.21 -7.52 1.99
CA PRO A 194 -11.89 -6.54 0.97
C PRO A 194 -13.06 -5.69 0.53
N LEU A 195 -14.22 -6.29 0.30
CA LEU A 195 -15.42 -5.57 -0.10
C LEU A 195 -15.87 -4.56 0.96
N LEU A 196 -15.93 -4.98 2.23
CA LEU A 196 -16.35 -4.13 3.33
C LEU A 196 -15.40 -2.95 3.54
N VAL A 197 -14.09 -3.20 3.57
CA VAL A 197 -13.09 -2.13 3.73
C VAL A 197 -13.13 -1.17 2.53
N CYS A 198 -13.21 -1.69 1.30
CA CYS A 198 -13.36 -0.86 0.10
C CYS A 198 -14.59 0.03 0.15
N ALA A 199 -15.74 -0.48 0.60
CA ALA A 199 -16.96 0.32 0.74
C ALA A 199 -16.80 1.45 1.78
N VAL A 200 -16.17 1.16 2.93
CA VAL A 200 -15.92 2.14 4.00
C VAL A 200 -14.95 3.24 3.56
N VAL A 201 -13.87 2.87 2.86
CA VAL A 201 -12.82 3.81 2.47
C VAL A 201 -13.04 4.51 1.14
N ALA A 202 -13.95 4.03 0.27
CA ALA A 202 -14.24 4.62 -1.04
C ALA A 202 -14.45 6.15 -1.02
N PRO A 203 -15.14 6.75 -0.03
CA PRO A 203 -15.27 8.21 0.06
C PRO A 203 -13.96 8.95 0.38
N LEU A 204 -13.01 8.28 1.04
CA LEU A 204 -11.72 8.83 1.51
C LEU A 204 -10.62 8.72 0.44
N VAL A 205 -10.81 7.85 -0.54
CA VAL A 205 -9.92 7.61 -1.67
C VAL A 205 -10.24 8.63 -2.78
N ARG A 206 -9.84 9.88 -2.55
CA ARG A 206 -9.99 10.98 -3.51
C ARG A 206 -8.66 11.71 -3.68
N ASN A 207 -8.47 12.30 -4.85
CA ASN A 207 -7.36 13.22 -5.07
C ASN A 207 -7.65 14.48 -4.26
N ILE A 208 -6.75 14.82 -3.34
CA ILE A 208 -6.88 16.01 -2.52
C ILE A 208 -5.87 17.00 -3.06
N ASP A 209 -6.38 18.07 -3.67
CA ASP A 209 -5.55 19.19 -4.09
C ASP A 209 -5.15 19.99 -2.84
N VAL A 210 -4.06 19.56 -2.20
CA VAL A 210 -3.42 20.33 -1.15
C VAL A 210 -2.40 21.21 -1.87
N GLY A 211 -2.73 22.49 -2.00
CA GLY A 211 -1.82 23.50 -2.54
C GLY A 211 -0.42 23.32 -1.93
N THR A 212 0.61 23.51 -2.75
CA THR A 212 2.03 23.23 -2.52
C THR A 212 2.53 23.76 -1.16
N GLY A 213 2.24 23.01 -0.10
CA GLY A 213 2.62 23.35 1.26
C GLY A 213 4.06 22.96 1.53
N GLU A 214 4.79 23.84 2.21
CA GLU A 214 6.21 23.67 2.52
C GLU A 214 6.58 22.30 3.11
N PRO A 215 7.69 21.69 2.67
CA PRO A 215 8.11 20.32 3.03
C PRO A 215 8.34 20.12 4.53
N ARG A 216 8.71 21.18 5.27
CA ARG A 216 9.08 21.11 6.69
C ARG A 216 7.91 20.70 7.60
N ASN A 217 6.67 20.90 7.16
CA ASN A 217 5.47 20.53 7.92
C ASN A 217 5.04 19.05 7.76
N MET A 218 5.56 18.31 6.77
CA MET A 218 5.18 16.90 6.55
C MET A 218 6.17 15.89 7.18
N ALA A 219 7.43 16.27 7.36
CA ALA A 219 8.46 15.39 7.91
C ALA A 219 8.11 14.86 9.31
N ALA A 220 7.60 15.71 10.20
CA ALA A 220 7.15 15.28 11.54
C ALA A 220 6.01 14.24 11.48
N GLY A 221 5.10 14.38 10.50
CA GLY A 221 4.03 13.41 10.28
C GLY A 221 4.56 12.06 9.81
N PHE A 222 5.47 12.05 8.82
CA PHE A 222 6.08 10.80 8.36
C PHE A 222 6.98 10.14 9.41
N ASN A 223 7.73 10.91 10.20
CA ASN A 223 8.48 10.37 11.34
C ASN A 223 7.56 9.63 12.31
N LEU A 224 6.43 10.25 12.67
CA LEU A 224 5.45 9.61 13.55
C LEU A 224 4.80 8.39 12.89
N MET A 225 4.49 8.44 11.58
CA MET A 225 3.98 7.29 10.82
C MET A 225 4.96 6.12 10.86
N PHE A 226 6.26 6.37 10.69
CA PHE A 226 7.28 5.32 10.79
C PHE A 226 7.34 4.72 12.19
N VAL A 227 7.34 5.55 13.25
CA VAL A 227 7.32 5.06 14.64
C VAL A 227 6.11 4.17 14.90
N MET A 228 4.91 4.61 14.50
CA MET A 228 3.67 3.83 14.65
C MET A 228 3.73 2.53 13.83
N THR A 229 4.24 2.59 12.61
CA THR A 229 4.36 1.45 11.70
C THR A 229 5.36 0.41 12.24
N ILE A 230 6.52 0.84 12.75
CA ILE A 230 7.48 -0.05 13.41
C ILE A 230 6.85 -0.68 14.65
N ALA A 231 6.15 0.09 15.48
CA ALA A 231 5.46 -0.44 16.67
C ALA A 231 4.43 -1.50 16.29
N THR A 232 3.63 -1.27 15.24
CA THR A 232 2.68 -2.25 14.69
C THR A 232 3.39 -3.53 14.23
N GLY A 233 4.53 -3.42 13.54
CA GLY A 233 5.33 -4.56 13.13
C GLY A 233 5.89 -5.37 14.31
N ILE A 234 6.44 -4.68 15.32
CA ILE A 234 6.98 -5.32 16.53
C ILE A 234 5.86 -6.07 17.27
N TYR A 235 4.71 -5.42 17.46
CA TYR A 235 3.54 -6.07 18.05
C TYR A 235 3.12 -7.30 17.25
N ALA A 236 3.07 -7.23 15.92
CA ALA A 236 2.70 -8.36 15.07
C ALA A 236 3.66 -9.55 15.22
N VAL A 237 4.97 -9.30 15.33
CA VAL A 237 5.97 -10.36 15.60
C VAL A 237 5.75 -10.99 16.98
N ILE A 238 5.63 -10.17 18.04
CA ILE A 238 5.42 -10.65 19.42
C ILE A 238 4.13 -11.46 19.53
N ALA A 239 3.03 -10.97 18.95
CA ALA A 239 1.74 -11.65 18.93
C ALA A 239 1.80 -12.99 18.17
N SER A 240 2.68 -13.11 17.17
CA SER A 240 2.87 -14.35 16.39
C SER A 240 3.64 -15.44 17.16
N LEU A 241 4.50 -15.06 18.10
CA LEU A 241 5.36 -15.96 18.88
C LEU A 241 4.60 -16.75 19.98
N GLY A 242 3.34 -16.40 20.27
CA GLY A 242 2.38 -17.33 20.88
C GLY A 242 2.12 -17.20 22.38
N SER A 243 2.15 -16.00 22.95
CA SER A 243 1.78 -15.75 24.35
C SER A 243 0.32 -15.30 24.58
N MET A 244 -0.45 -15.05 23.52
CA MET A 244 -1.75 -14.38 23.60
C MET A 244 -2.91 -15.24 23.10
N ILE A 245 -4.09 -15.08 23.71
CA ILE A 245 -5.34 -15.72 23.27
C ILE A 245 -5.75 -15.12 21.91
N GLY A 246 -6.48 -15.87 21.07
CA GLY A 246 -6.91 -15.41 19.73
C GLY A 246 -7.64 -14.05 19.75
N LEU A 247 -8.52 -13.84 20.74
CA LEU A 247 -9.23 -12.57 20.91
C LEU A 247 -8.30 -11.40 21.23
N ASP A 248 -7.36 -11.57 22.16
CA ASP A 248 -6.40 -10.51 22.54
C ASP A 248 -5.54 -10.11 21.35
N ARG A 249 -5.09 -11.10 20.55
CA ARG A 249 -4.34 -10.86 19.31
C ARG A 249 -5.16 -10.04 18.33
N MET A 250 -6.41 -10.44 18.07
CA MET A 250 -7.31 -9.72 17.17
C MET A 250 -7.55 -8.28 17.63
N ILE A 251 -7.86 -8.08 18.92
CA ILE A 251 -8.10 -6.76 19.51
C ILE A 251 -6.86 -5.89 19.37
N GLY A 252 -5.69 -6.35 19.80
CA GLY A 252 -4.48 -5.55 19.72
C GLY A 252 -4.10 -5.24 18.27
N THR A 253 -4.32 -6.16 17.33
CA THR A 253 -4.10 -5.89 15.89
C THR A 253 -5.00 -4.80 15.37
N GLY A 254 -6.29 -4.85 15.72
CA GLY A 254 -7.25 -3.80 15.41
C GLY A 254 -6.80 -2.45 15.97
N VAL A 255 -6.36 -2.41 17.22
CA VAL A 255 -5.84 -1.18 17.85
C VAL A 255 -4.63 -0.63 17.09
N PHE A 256 -3.63 -1.46 16.80
CA PHE A 256 -2.44 -1.02 16.07
C PHE A 256 -2.72 -0.57 14.62
N LEU A 257 -3.78 -1.09 13.97
CA LEU A 257 -4.26 -0.60 12.68
C LEU A 257 -5.00 0.73 12.76
N LEU A 258 -5.55 1.09 13.93
CA LEU A 258 -6.24 2.35 14.17
C LEU A 258 -5.30 3.47 14.66
N ILE A 259 -4.15 3.14 15.25
CA ILE A 259 -3.15 4.11 15.74
C ILE A 259 -2.77 5.19 14.70
N PRO A 260 -2.56 4.87 13.40
CA PRO A 260 -2.27 5.90 12.38
C PRO A 260 -3.31 7.02 12.27
N LEU A 261 -4.54 6.81 12.74
CA LEU A 261 -5.62 7.81 12.79
C LEU A 261 -5.30 8.99 13.73
N VAL A 262 -4.35 8.84 14.65
CA VAL A 262 -3.90 9.93 15.54
C VAL A 262 -3.42 11.14 14.74
N ILE A 263 -2.71 10.93 13.62
CA ILE A 263 -2.19 12.04 12.80
C ILE A 263 -3.28 12.91 12.20
N PRO A 264 -4.24 12.40 11.41
CA PRO A 264 -5.29 13.23 10.85
C PRO A 264 -6.13 13.92 11.94
N ILE A 265 -6.33 13.28 13.11
CA ILE A 265 -7.03 13.89 14.25
C ILE A 265 -6.24 15.08 14.80
N VAL A 266 -4.95 14.90 15.10
CA VAL A 266 -4.08 15.97 15.62
C VAL A 266 -3.97 17.13 14.63
N VAL A 267 -3.82 16.84 13.33
CA VAL A 267 -3.78 17.87 12.28
C VAL A 267 -5.09 18.64 12.22
N LYS A 268 -6.25 17.96 12.27
CA LYS A 268 -7.56 18.61 12.26
C LYS A 268 -7.78 19.50 13.48
N ILE A 269 -7.35 19.07 14.67
CA ILE A 269 -7.43 19.86 15.90
C ILE A 269 -6.55 21.10 15.80
N ARG A 270 -5.31 20.97 15.32
CA ARG A 270 -4.40 22.11 15.11
C ARG A 270 -4.94 23.12 14.11
N GLU A 271 -5.51 22.66 13.00
CA GLU A 271 -6.14 23.54 12.01
C GLU A 271 -7.34 24.29 12.61
N LYS A 272 -8.18 23.61 13.40
CA LYS A 272 -9.34 24.25 14.07
C LYS A 272 -8.89 25.27 15.11
N LEU A 273 -7.86 24.95 15.90
CA LEU A 273 -7.31 25.84 16.92
C LEU A 273 -6.66 27.08 16.28
N SER A 274 -5.86 26.87 15.23
CA SER A 274 -5.22 27.96 14.46
C SER A 274 -6.27 28.90 13.86
N ARG A 275 -7.34 28.36 13.25
CA ARG A 275 -8.44 29.16 12.72
C ARG A 275 -9.11 30.00 13.82
N LYS A 276 -9.37 29.39 14.98
CA LYS A 276 -9.96 30.11 16.13
C LYS A 276 -9.06 31.23 16.64
N TRP A 277 -7.74 30.99 16.71
CA TRP A 277 -6.77 31.99 17.15
C TRP A 277 -6.60 33.12 16.12
N SER A 278 -6.64 32.80 14.83
CA SER A 278 -6.61 33.80 13.76
C SER A 278 -7.83 34.72 13.82
N LEU A 279 -9.02 34.17 14.02
CA LEU A 279 -10.25 34.95 14.17
C LEU A 279 -10.24 35.82 15.43
N ASP A 280 -9.72 35.31 16.56
CA ASP A 280 -9.57 36.10 17.79
C ASP A 280 -8.54 37.24 17.60
N ARG A 281 -7.46 36.99 16.85
CA ARG A 281 -6.47 38.02 16.49
C ARG A 281 -7.04 39.07 15.55
N GLU A 282 -7.82 38.68 14.54
CA GLU A 282 -8.47 39.59 13.60
C GLU A 282 -9.52 40.48 14.31
N ASN A 283 -10.32 39.91 15.22
CA ASN A 283 -11.24 40.67 16.06
C ASN A 283 -10.50 41.66 17.00
N ARG A 284 -9.31 41.31 17.50
CA ARG A 284 -8.47 42.25 18.27
C ARG A 284 -7.90 43.38 17.43
N VAL A 285 -7.54 43.12 16.16
CA VAL A 285 -7.01 44.16 15.27
C VAL A 285 -8.11 45.13 14.81
N TYR A 286 -9.33 44.65 14.54
CA TYR A 286 -10.48 45.50 14.21
C TYR A 286 -10.90 46.44 15.36
N ASN A 287 -10.78 46.01 16.61
CA ASN A 287 -11.07 46.88 17.75
C ASN A 287 -10.01 47.98 17.96
N VAL A 288 -8.79 47.81 17.46
CA VAL A 288 -7.73 48.83 17.55
C VAL A 288 -7.87 49.86 16.41
N SER A 289 -8.25 49.44 15.21
CA SER A 289 -8.43 50.36 14.07
C SER A 289 -9.70 51.22 14.12
N ILE A 290 -10.68 50.89 14.97
CA ILE A 290 -11.86 51.75 15.22
C ILE A 290 -11.56 52.84 16.26
N ASP A 291 -10.57 52.65 17.14
CA ASP A 291 -10.22 53.64 18.17
C ASP A 291 -9.26 54.73 17.64
N ASP A 292 -8.53 54.44 16.54
CA ASP A 292 -7.60 55.40 15.91
C ASP A 292 -8.23 56.27 14.80
N GLN A 293 -9.53 56.14 14.51
CA GLN A 293 -10.19 56.91 13.44
C GLN A 293 -10.68 58.32 13.85
N ASN A 294 -10.38 58.78 15.06
CA ASN A 294 -10.73 60.13 15.53
C ASN A 294 -9.56 61.16 15.45
N GLY A 295 -8.53 60.92 14.64
CA GLY A 295 -7.41 61.84 14.54
C GLY A 295 -6.70 61.88 13.18
N LEU A 296 -6.91 63.01 12.49
CA LEU A 296 -6.01 63.66 11.54
C LEU A 296 -6.19 63.37 10.03
N GLU A 297 -6.66 64.41 9.34
CA GLU A 297 -6.59 64.64 7.90
C GLU A 297 -5.13 64.77 7.42
N SER A 298 -4.78 64.22 6.23
CA SER A 298 -4.18 64.97 5.11
C SER A 298 -3.55 64.08 4.02
N ILE A 299 -4.00 64.29 2.76
CA ILE A 299 -3.20 64.52 1.54
C ILE A 299 -2.38 63.36 0.89
N GLU A 300 -2.98 62.81 -0.18
CA GLU A 300 -2.54 62.84 -1.61
C GLU A 300 -1.34 62.03 -2.18
N SER A 301 -1.58 61.57 -3.43
CA SER A 301 -0.66 61.11 -4.50
C SER A 301 -0.16 59.66 -4.40
N GLY A 302 -0.40 58.74 -5.34
CA GLY A 302 -0.39 58.86 -6.80
C GLY A 302 0.94 58.32 -7.34
N VAL A 303 0.91 57.21 -8.10
CA VAL A 303 1.76 56.89 -9.28
C VAL A 303 1.68 55.40 -9.64
N VAL A 304 1.36 55.17 -10.91
CA VAL A 304 1.34 53.93 -11.71
C VAL A 304 2.72 53.68 -12.32
N LYS A 305 3.10 52.41 -12.57
CA LYS A 305 3.89 51.88 -13.72
C LYS A 305 4.14 50.37 -13.50
N GLN A 306 3.48 49.45 -14.23
CA GLN A 306 3.69 48.94 -15.59
C GLN A 306 4.98 48.13 -15.83
N GLU A 307 4.74 46.98 -16.46
CA GLU A 307 5.60 45.85 -16.88
C GLU A 307 6.66 46.23 -17.91
N GLU A 308 7.67 45.36 -18.09
CA GLU A 308 8.22 45.02 -19.41
C GLU A 308 9.01 43.69 -19.35
N GLU A 309 8.68 42.81 -20.31
CA GLU A 309 9.35 41.57 -20.70
C GLU A 309 10.58 41.88 -21.58
N GLU A 310 11.55 40.95 -21.71
CA GLU A 310 12.19 40.67 -23.01
C GLU A 310 12.97 39.34 -23.02
N GLU A 311 12.76 38.58 -24.09
CA GLU A 311 13.39 37.32 -24.48
C GLU A 311 14.76 37.56 -25.17
N HIS A 312 15.62 36.53 -25.26
CA HIS A 312 15.95 35.81 -26.51
C HIS A 312 17.37 35.15 -26.57
N SER A 313 17.37 33.90 -27.10
CA SER A 313 18.37 33.16 -27.93
C SER A 313 19.82 32.91 -27.46
N THR A 314 20.23 31.65 -27.18
CA THR A 314 20.78 30.57 -28.07
C THR A 314 22.04 30.89 -28.88
N VAL A 315 23.18 30.23 -28.59
CA VAL A 315 24.07 29.51 -29.55
C VAL A 315 24.87 28.38 -28.85
N GLN A 316 24.96 27.26 -29.58
CA GLN A 316 25.67 25.96 -29.50
C GLN A 316 27.22 26.05 -29.40
N VAL A 317 28.10 25.05 -29.22
CA VAL A 317 28.19 23.61 -28.87
C VAL A 317 29.70 23.37 -28.66
N HIS A 318 30.13 22.60 -27.65
CA HIS A 318 31.28 21.71 -27.82
C HIS A 318 31.22 20.54 -26.82
N ASP A 319 31.32 19.34 -27.38
CA ASP A 319 31.46 18.05 -26.70
C ASP A 319 32.76 17.99 -25.90
N GLU A 320 32.73 17.55 -24.65
CA GLU A 320 33.77 16.66 -24.09
C GLU A 320 33.16 15.70 -23.07
N VAL A 321 33.61 14.45 -23.19
CA VAL A 321 33.24 13.25 -22.43
C VAL A 321 33.58 13.43 -20.95
N GLY A 322 32.58 13.39 -20.07
CA GLY A 322 32.79 13.46 -18.64
C GLY A 322 31.59 12.92 -17.86
N GLU A 323 31.86 11.97 -16.98
CA GLU A 323 30.93 11.27 -16.09
C GLU A 323 29.81 12.14 -15.52
N VAL A 324 28.56 11.89 -15.95
CA VAL A 324 27.39 12.50 -15.32
C VAL A 324 27.06 11.76 -14.03
N GLN A 325 27.63 12.26 -12.93
CA GLN A 325 27.06 12.07 -11.60
C GLN A 325 25.65 12.65 -11.59
N VAL A 326 24.64 11.78 -11.65
CA VAL A 326 23.24 12.19 -11.55
C VAL A 326 22.94 12.54 -10.10
N HIS A 327 23.06 13.83 -9.78
CA HIS A 327 22.52 14.43 -8.57
C HIS A 327 21.01 14.15 -8.48
N HIS A 328 20.60 13.45 -7.41
CA HIS A 328 19.20 13.31 -7.04
C HIS A 328 18.73 14.63 -6.40
N GLY A 329 18.23 15.54 -7.24
CA GLY A 329 17.68 16.82 -6.80
C GLY A 329 16.80 17.43 -7.88
N ILE A 330 15.48 17.32 -7.69
CA ILE A 330 14.42 18.19 -8.22
C ILE A 330 14.55 18.55 -9.71
N GLY A 331 13.96 17.72 -10.55
CA GLY A 331 13.67 18.02 -11.94
C GLY A 331 12.67 17.00 -12.45
N VAL A 332 11.68 17.47 -13.21
CA VAL A 332 10.68 16.68 -13.93
C VAL A 332 11.21 15.29 -14.25
N ARG A 333 10.60 14.25 -13.67
CA ARG A 333 10.90 12.86 -14.01
C ARG A 333 10.59 12.72 -15.49
N GLU A 334 11.61 12.84 -16.33
CA GLU A 334 11.52 12.55 -17.75
C GLU A 334 10.82 11.20 -17.85
N GLU A 335 9.71 11.17 -18.59
CA GLU A 335 9.13 9.92 -19.03
C GLU A 335 10.16 9.31 -19.98
N ILE A 336 11.16 8.63 -19.41
CA ILE A 336 12.10 7.80 -20.16
C ILE A 336 11.20 6.83 -20.92
N GLY A 337 11.06 7.06 -22.22
CA GLY A 337 10.16 6.26 -23.04
C GLY A 337 10.47 4.78 -22.82
N VAL A 338 9.45 3.93 -22.74
CA VAL A 338 9.60 2.50 -22.46
C VAL A 338 10.69 1.86 -23.31
N LYS A 339 10.81 2.30 -24.57
CA LYS A 339 11.86 1.90 -25.51
C LYS A 339 13.28 2.22 -25.02
N LEU A 340 13.51 3.42 -24.51
CA LEU A 340 14.81 3.87 -23.99
C LEU A 340 15.15 3.15 -22.66
N MET A 341 14.15 2.86 -21.84
CA MET A 341 14.33 2.13 -20.58
C MET A 341 14.78 0.68 -20.83
N VAL A 342 14.13 -0.03 -21.76
CA VAL A 342 14.45 -1.44 -22.09
C VAL A 342 15.80 -1.59 -22.81
N GLN A 343 16.31 -0.54 -23.44
CA GLN A 343 17.64 -0.55 -24.07
C GLN A 343 18.80 -0.45 -23.07
N ARG A 344 18.55 -0.04 -21.81
CA ARG A 344 19.60 0.10 -20.80
C ARG A 344 19.94 -1.25 -20.15
N ILE A 345 21.23 -1.56 -20.01
CA ILE A 345 21.69 -2.75 -19.29
C ILE A 345 21.26 -2.70 -17.81
N ASP A 346 21.28 -1.51 -17.20
CA ASP A 346 20.84 -1.31 -15.82
C ASP A 346 19.40 -1.77 -15.59
N PHE A 347 18.52 -1.58 -16.58
CA PHE A 347 17.15 -2.06 -16.51
C PHE A 347 17.10 -3.58 -16.42
N TRP A 348 17.83 -4.29 -17.28
CA TRP A 348 17.88 -5.75 -17.28
C TRP A 348 18.52 -6.31 -16.02
N LEU A 349 19.57 -5.66 -15.50
CA LEU A 349 20.20 -6.06 -14.24
C LEU A 349 19.21 -5.95 -13.08
N HIS A 350 18.51 -4.82 -12.97
CA HIS A 350 17.47 -4.61 -11.95
C HIS A 350 16.30 -5.60 -12.13
N PHE A 351 15.86 -5.79 -13.37
CA PHE A 351 14.76 -6.71 -13.69
C PHE A 351 15.09 -8.14 -13.29
N LEU A 352 16.26 -8.66 -13.67
CA LEU A 352 16.68 -10.02 -13.35
C LEU A 352 16.87 -10.22 -11.84
N VAL A 353 17.58 -9.31 -11.18
CA VAL A 353 17.78 -9.40 -9.71
C VAL A 353 16.44 -9.37 -8.99
N TYR A 354 15.53 -8.48 -9.38
CA TYR A 354 14.20 -8.41 -8.80
C TYR A 354 13.38 -9.66 -9.09
N PHE A 355 13.41 -10.15 -10.33
CA PHE A 355 12.69 -11.34 -10.78
C PHE A 355 13.11 -12.57 -9.98
N PHE A 356 14.42 -12.84 -9.87
CA PHE A 356 14.92 -13.98 -9.10
C PHE A 356 14.66 -13.84 -7.60
N SER A 357 14.94 -12.68 -7.01
CA SER A 357 14.74 -12.45 -5.57
C SER A 357 13.27 -12.56 -5.16
N ALA A 358 12.37 -11.94 -5.94
CA ALA A 358 10.94 -12.00 -5.67
C ALA A 358 10.38 -13.42 -5.88
N THR A 359 10.84 -14.14 -6.90
CA THR A 359 10.41 -15.52 -7.16
C THR A 359 10.85 -16.47 -6.05
N ILE A 360 12.09 -16.38 -5.56
CA ILE A 360 12.59 -17.18 -4.44
C ILE A 360 11.73 -16.92 -3.19
N GLY A 361 11.47 -15.64 -2.86
CA GLY A 361 10.63 -15.27 -1.73
C GLY A 361 9.19 -15.79 -1.85
N LEU A 362 8.59 -15.67 -3.04
CA LEU A 362 7.24 -16.19 -3.31
C LEU A 362 7.18 -17.71 -3.15
N VAL A 363 8.10 -18.45 -3.78
CA VAL A 363 8.14 -19.92 -3.69
C VAL A 363 8.30 -20.38 -2.24
N PHE A 364 9.18 -19.72 -1.47
CA PHE A 364 9.38 -20.01 -0.05
C PHE A 364 8.08 -19.81 0.75
N LEU A 365 7.44 -18.64 0.60
CA LEU A 365 6.19 -18.31 1.30
C LEU A 365 5.04 -19.26 0.94
N ASN A 366 4.90 -19.57 -0.35
CA ASN A 366 3.84 -20.42 -0.85
C ASN A 366 3.98 -21.88 -0.38
N THR A 367 5.22 -22.34 -0.16
CA THR A 367 5.53 -23.70 0.29
C THR A 367 5.62 -23.79 1.82
N LEU A 368 5.63 -22.66 2.54
CA LEU A 368 5.80 -22.62 4.00
C LEU A 368 4.81 -23.51 4.75
N GLY A 369 3.54 -23.52 4.31
CA GLY A 369 2.51 -24.37 4.92
C GLY A 369 2.84 -25.85 4.82
N GLN A 370 3.39 -26.27 3.69
CA GLN A 370 3.75 -27.67 3.42
C GLN A 370 5.04 -28.06 4.15
N ILE A 371 6.04 -27.16 4.23
CA ILE A 371 7.28 -27.36 5.01
C ILE A 371 6.97 -27.49 6.50
N ALA A 372 6.01 -26.71 7.01
CA ALA A 372 5.59 -26.80 8.40
C ALA A 372 4.95 -28.16 8.70
N GLU A 373 4.05 -28.64 7.82
CA GLU A 373 3.38 -29.93 7.98
C GLU A 373 4.35 -31.11 7.85
N SER A 374 5.29 -31.07 6.90
CA SER A 374 6.27 -32.15 6.71
C SER A 374 7.22 -32.32 7.90
N ARG A 375 7.49 -31.23 8.64
CA ARG A 375 8.29 -31.25 9.87
C ARG A 375 7.47 -31.54 11.14
N GLY A 376 6.22 -31.95 11.01
CA GLY A 376 5.35 -32.29 12.14
C GLY A 376 4.91 -31.09 12.98
N SER A 377 5.04 -29.86 12.48
CA SER A 377 4.62 -28.65 13.19
C SER A 377 3.12 -28.43 13.07
N SER A 378 2.38 -28.55 14.17
CA SER A 378 0.93 -28.29 14.24
C SER A 378 0.55 -26.80 14.22
N LYS A 379 1.54 -25.89 14.22
CA LYS A 379 1.36 -24.43 14.32
C LYS A 379 1.54 -23.68 12.99
N THR A 380 1.04 -24.23 11.88
CA THR A 380 1.17 -23.64 10.53
C THR A 380 0.76 -22.17 10.47
N SER A 381 -0.35 -21.81 11.12
CA SER A 381 -0.85 -20.43 11.09
C SER A 381 0.01 -19.43 11.86
N SER A 382 0.68 -19.86 12.95
CA SER A 382 1.65 -19.01 13.66
C SER A 382 2.90 -18.76 12.81
N LEU A 383 3.36 -19.76 12.05
CA LEU A 383 4.48 -19.61 11.12
C LEU A 383 4.12 -18.67 9.96
N VAL A 384 2.93 -18.81 9.39
CA VAL A 384 2.42 -17.89 8.35
C VAL A 384 2.30 -16.47 8.89
N SER A 385 1.80 -16.30 10.12
CA SER A 385 1.71 -15.00 10.81
C SER A 385 3.08 -14.36 11.06
N LEU A 386 4.06 -15.15 11.51
CA LEU A 386 5.42 -14.67 11.73
C LEU A 386 6.08 -14.28 10.41
N SER A 387 5.94 -15.12 9.38
CA SER A 387 6.48 -14.85 8.05
C SER A 387 5.86 -13.61 7.40
N SER A 388 4.56 -13.41 7.59
CA SER A 388 3.82 -12.19 7.22
C SER A 388 4.38 -10.96 7.94
N SER A 389 4.63 -11.05 9.25
CA SER A 389 5.24 -9.98 10.03
C SER A 389 6.68 -9.65 9.58
N SER A 390 7.47 -10.66 9.20
CA SER A 390 8.80 -10.45 8.60
C SER A 390 8.69 -9.82 7.20
N GLY A 391 7.71 -10.23 6.39
CA GLY A 391 7.43 -9.66 5.07
C GLY A 391 7.03 -8.18 5.14
N PHE A 392 6.34 -7.77 6.20
CA PHE A 392 6.05 -6.37 6.50
C PHE A 392 7.34 -5.55 6.66
N PHE A 393 8.28 -5.99 7.52
CA PHE A 393 9.55 -5.29 7.70
C PHE A 393 10.41 -5.28 6.44
N GLY A 394 10.43 -6.38 5.68
CA GLY A 394 11.13 -6.47 4.40
C GLY A 394 10.66 -5.43 3.38
N ARG A 395 9.34 -5.12 3.37
CA ARG A 395 8.75 -4.07 2.52
C ARG A 395 8.89 -2.66 3.08
N LEU A 396 8.92 -2.51 4.41
CA LEU A 396 9.12 -1.21 5.07
C LEU A 396 10.56 -0.71 4.90
N MET A 397 11.55 -1.62 4.98
CA MET A 397 12.96 -1.25 5.08
C MET A 397 13.46 -0.34 3.94
N PRO A 398 13.16 -0.58 2.64
CA PRO A 398 13.59 0.33 1.58
C PRO A 398 13.10 1.76 1.79
N SER A 399 11.84 1.95 2.20
CA SER A 399 11.28 3.28 2.43
C SER A 399 11.84 3.98 3.67
N LEU A 400 12.19 3.20 4.69
CA LEU A 400 12.84 3.70 5.90
C LEU A 400 14.27 4.13 5.60
N LEU A 401 15.01 3.32 4.84
CA LEU A 401 16.37 3.64 4.42
C LEU A 401 16.41 4.90 3.54
N ASP A 402 15.55 4.96 2.53
CA ASP A 402 15.44 6.10 1.59
C ASP A 402 15.08 7.41 2.30
N TYR A 403 14.30 7.34 3.39
CA TYR A 403 13.85 8.52 4.12
C TYR A 403 14.86 9.01 5.18
N PHE A 404 15.53 8.10 5.90
CA PHE A 404 16.45 8.49 7.00
C PHE A 404 17.92 8.56 6.58
N PHE A 405 18.35 7.80 5.57
CA PHE A 405 19.74 7.77 5.14
C PHE A 405 19.91 8.56 3.84
N SER A 406 20.82 9.54 3.86
CA SER A 406 21.19 10.29 2.66
C SER A 406 21.89 9.38 1.63
N SER A 407 21.74 9.67 0.33
CA SER A 407 22.17 8.79 -0.78
C SER A 407 23.65 8.39 -0.72
N LYS A 408 24.47 9.13 0.03
CA LYS A 408 25.89 8.90 0.25
C LYS A 408 26.22 7.57 0.96
N TYR A 409 25.26 6.94 1.63
CA TYR A 409 25.42 5.65 2.34
C TYR A 409 24.50 4.54 1.83
N MET A 410 23.76 4.75 0.73
CA MET A 410 22.83 3.74 0.22
C MET A 410 23.57 2.66 -0.57
N ILE A 411 23.57 1.44 -0.03
CA ILE A 411 23.76 0.21 -0.82
C ILE A 411 22.76 0.24 -1.98
N SER A 412 23.20 -0.13 -3.19
CA SER A 412 22.32 -0.15 -4.37
C SER A 412 21.08 -1.02 -4.08
N ARG A 413 19.88 -0.56 -4.49
CA ARG A 413 18.62 -1.29 -4.24
C ARG A 413 18.69 -2.77 -4.66
N PRO A 414 19.37 -3.16 -5.76
CA PRO A 414 19.62 -4.57 -6.10
C PRO A 414 20.48 -5.32 -5.07
N ALA A 415 21.56 -4.72 -4.58
CA ALA A 415 22.43 -5.34 -3.59
C ALA A 415 21.71 -5.54 -2.24
N PHE A 416 20.85 -4.60 -1.85
CA PHE A 416 20.00 -4.75 -0.67
C PHE A 416 18.97 -5.89 -0.82
N LEU A 417 18.33 -6.00 -1.98
CA LEU A 417 17.41 -7.11 -2.29
C LEU A 417 18.11 -8.47 -2.30
N MET A 418 19.32 -8.55 -2.87
CA MET A 418 20.14 -9.76 -2.87
C MET A 418 20.56 -10.17 -1.45
N ALA A 419 20.97 -9.19 -0.62
CA ALA A 419 21.32 -9.44 0.77
C ALA A 419 20.14 -9.98 1.59
N LEU A 420 18.92 -9.50 1.33
CA LEU A 420 17.70 -10.01 1.96
C LEU A 420 17.27 -11.39 1.43
N ALA A 421 17.54 -11.69 0.15
CA ALA A 421 17.16 -12.97 -0.47
C ALA A 421 18.10 -14.12 -0.10
N ALA A 422 19.39 -13.84 0.17
CA ALA A 422 20.39 -14.86 0.46
C ALA A 422 20.05 -15.75 1.69
N PRO A 423 19.57 -15.21 2.84
CA PRO A 423 19.12 -16.03 3.96
C PRO A 423 17.92 -16.93 3.60
N MET A 424 16.98 -16.45 2.77
CA MET A 424 15.81 -17.25 2.36
C MET A 424 16.23 -18.46 1.52
N ALA A 425 17.16 -18.26 0.58
CA ALA A 425 17.72 -19.34 -0.21
C ALA A 425 18.46 -20.37 0.67
N GLY A 426 19.24 -19.90 1.65
CA GLY A 426 19.93 -20.75 2.62
C GLY A 426 18.96 -21.58 3.47
N VAL A 427 17.92 -20.96 4.03
CA VAL A 427 16.89 -21.67 4.82
C VAL A 427 16.12 -22.67 3.96
N PHE A 428 15.76 -22.32 2.72
CA PHE A 428 15.09 -23.25 1.82
C PHE A 428 15.96 -24.46 1.47
N PHE A 429 17.25 -24.23 1.19
CA PHE A 429 18.20 -25.30 0.90
C PHE A 429 18.35 -26.26 2.08
N VAL A 430 18.55 -25.72 3.29
CA VAL A 430 18.60 -26.51 4.54
C VAL A 430 17.28 -27.22 4.82
N ALA A 431 16.15 -26.59 4.49
CA ALA A 431 14.83 -27.19 4.67
C ALA A 431 14.54 -28.34 3.70
N SER A 432 15.16 -28.31 2.51
CA SER A 432 15.00 -29.31 1.45
C SER A 432 15.91 -30.53 1.57
N GLN A 433 16.88 -30.51 2.48
CA GLN A 433 17.72 -31.70 2.72
C GLN A 433 16.94 -32.76 3.51
N PRO A 434 16.94 -34.03 3.05
CA PRO A 434 16.36 -35.11 3.82
C PRO A 434 17.15 -35.30 5.12
N SER A 435 16.41 -35.48 6.23
CA SER A 435 16.95 -35.79 7.56
C SER A 435 17.57 -37.17 7.62
#